data_AF-A0A352FIF0-F1
#
_entry.id   AF-A0A352FIF0-F1
#
_cell.length_a   1.000
_cell.length_b   1.000
_cell.length_c   1.000
_cell.angle_alpha   90.00
_cell.angle_beta   90.00
_cell.angle_gamma   90.00
#
_symmetry.space_group_name_H-M   'P 1'
#
loop_
_entity.id
_entity.type
_entity.pdbx_description
1 polymer ?
#
loop_
_entity_poly.entity_id
_entity_poly.type
_entity_poly.pdbx_seq_one_letter_code
_entity_poly.pdbx_strand_id
1 'polypeptide(L)' 'MPLRSQTARRNEASGFPRPQARKAQNAQRNYERYLALARTEALAGDRIVAENYFQHAEHYFRSMGENPN' A
#
# COMPACT_ATOMS: atom_id res chain seq x y z
N MET A 1 9.43 44.10 32.11
CA MET A 1 8.40 43.03 31.97
C MET A 1 8.62 42.32 30.64
N PRO A 2 8.83 40.99 30.61
CA PRO A 2 9.48 40.26 29.51
C PRO A 2 8.52 39.75 28.41
N LEU A 3 9.07 39.59 27.20
CA LEU A 3 8.48 38.96 26.02
C LEU A 3 8.62 37.42 26.13
N ARG A 4 7.53 36.64 26.00
CA ARG A 4 7.63 35.16 25.95
C ARG A 4 6.60 34.51 25.02
N SER A 5 7.12 34.12 23.85
CA SER A 5 7.02 32.80 23.23
C SER A 5 5.64 32.20 22.95
N GLN A 6 5.26 32.32 21.68
CA GLN A 6 4.56 31.35 20.84
C GLN A 6 4.69 29.90 21.35
N THR A 7 3.63 29.36 21.94
CA THR A 7 3.56 27.94 22.30
C THR A 7 2.97 27.14 21.14
N ALA A 8 3.83 26.26 20.63
CA ALA A 8 3.61 25.24 19.61
C ALA A 8 2.24 24.57 19.67
N ARG A 9 1.59 24.51 18.49
CA ARG A 9 0.52 23.58 18.15
C ARG A 9 1.05 22.15 18.36
N ARG A 10 0.75 21.55 19.51
CA ARG A 10 0.94 20.12 19.77
C ARG A 10 0.04 19.35 18.81
N ASN A 11 0.64 18.82 17.76
CA ASN A 11 0.01 17.87 16.86
C ASN A 11 -0.03 16.54 17.63
N GLU A 12 -1.16 16.26 18.29
CA GLU A 12 -1.32 15.05 19.09
C GLU A 12 -1.42 13.86 18.13
N ALA A 13 -0.30 13.17 17.99
CA ALA A 13 -0.18 11.91 17.26
C ALA A 13 -1.12 10.89 17.92
N SER A 14 -2.34 10.82 17.41
CA SER A 14 -3.31 9.77 17.72
C SER A 14 -2.76 8.45 17.17
N GLY A 15 -1.95 7.79 17.99
CA GLY A 15 -1.37 6.48 17.73
C GLY A 15 -2.46 5.41 17.72
N PHE A 16 -3.20 5.32 16.62
CA PHE A 16 -3.87 4.08 16.28
C PHE A 16 -2.78 3.04 16.02
N PRO A 17 -2.77 1.88 16.69
CA PRO A 17 -1.85 0.80 16.34
C PRO A 17 -2.13 0.44 14.88
N ARG A 18 -1.27 0.91 13.97
CA ARG A 18 -1.38 0.61 12.55
C ARG A 18 -1.35 -0.92 12.44
N PRO A 19 -2.41 -1.57 11.95
CA PRO A 19 -2.43 -3.03 11.81
C PRO A 19 -1.57 -3.41 10.59
N GLN A 20 -0.26 -3.21 10.70
CA GLN A 20 0.74 -3.44 9.65
C GLN A 20 0.74 -4.92 9.25
N ALA A 21 0.63 -5.83 10.23
CA ALA A 21 0.53 -7.26 9.99
C ALA A 21 -0.72 -7.67 9.17
N ARG A 22 -1.89 -7.09 9.49
CA ARG A 22 -3.13 -7.39 8.73
C ARG A 22 -3.08 -6.81 7.31
N LYS A 23 -2.46 -5.64 7.13
CA LYS A 23 -2.27 -5.04 5.80
C LYS A 23 -1.33 -5.88 4.93
N ALA A 24 -0.23 -6.38 5.48
CA ALA A 24 0.71 -7.24 4.76
C ALA A 24 0.06 -8.56 4.31
N GLN A 25 -0.71 -9.21 5.18
CA GLN A 25 -1.47 -10.43 4.82
C GLN A 25 -2.49 -10.18 3.71
N ASN A 26 -3.23 -9.07 3.78
CA ASN A 26 -4.17 -8.70 2.72
C ASN A 26 -3.46 -8.32 1.41
N ALA A 27 -2.29 -7.68 1.49
CA ALA A 27 -1.50 -7.31 0.31
C ALA A 27 -0.99 -8.54 -0.45
N GLN A 28 -0.49 -9.57 0.26
CA GLN A 28 -0.06 -10.82 -0.37
C GLN A 28 -1.20 -11.50 -1.14
N ARG A 29 -2.38 -11.60 -0.53
CA ARG A 29 -3.55 -12.24 -1.15
C ARG A 29 -4.05 -11.44 -2.36
N ASN A 30 -3.98 -10.11 -2.30
CA ASN A 30 -4.32 -9.26 -3.45
C ASN A 30 -3.29 -9.40 -4.58
N TYR A 31 -1.99 -9.46 -4.26
CA TYR A 31 -0.92 -9.70 -5.23
C TYR A 31 -1.19 -10.97 -6.04
N GLU A 32 -1.40 -12.10 -5.37
CA GLU A 32 -1.67 -13.39 -6.03
C GLU A 32 -2.91 -13.34 -6.93
N ARG A 33 -3.97 -12.68 -6.46
CA ARG A 33 -5.21 -12.50 -7.23
C ARG A 33 -4.98 -11.70 -8.51
N TYR A 34 -4.30 -10.55 -8.43
CA TYR A 34 -4.04 -9.72 -9.60
C TYR A 34 -3.09 -10.39 -10.58
N LEU A 35 -2.14 -11.19 -10.08
CA LEU A 35 -1.23 -11.95 -10.93
C LEU A 35 -1.95 -13.06 -11.72
N ALA A 36 -2.90 -13.74 -11.08
CA ALA A 36 -3.75 -14.71 -11.76
C ALA A 36 -4.63 -14.04 -12.84
N LEU A 37 -5.28 -12.92 -12.51
CA LEU A 37 -6.09 -12.15 -13.46
C LEU A 37 -5.27 -11.63 -14.64
N ALA A 38 -4.08 -11.08 -14.39
CA ALA A 38 -3.20 -10.59 -15.45
C ALA A 38 -2.84 -11.70 -16.45
N ARG A 39 -2.59 -12.92 -15.96
CA ARG A 39 -2.29 -14.08 -16.81
C ARG A 39 -3.50 -14.53 -17.61
N THR A 40 -4.71 -14.52 -17.02
CA THR A 40 -5.93 -14.90 -17.76
C THR A 40 -6.24 -13.91 -18.87
N GLU A 41 -6.15 -12.61 -18.60
CA GLU A 41 -6.36 -11.57 -19.63
C GLU A 41 -5.27 -11.60 -20.71
N ALA A 42 -4.01 -11.86 -20.33
CA ALA A 42 -2.92 -12.01 -21.28
C ALA A 42 -3.14 -13.17 -22.25
N LEU A 43 -3.72 -14.28 -21.77
CA LEU A 43 -4.10 -15.44 -22.59
C LEU A 43 -5.36 -15.17 -23.42
N ALA A 44 -6.29 -14.36 -22.91
CA ALA A 44 -7.47 -13.92 -23.65
C ALA A 44 -7.15 -12.95 -24.79
N GLY A 45 -5.97 -12.32 -24.76
CA GLY A 45 -5.49 -11.37 -25.78
C GLY A 45 -5.65 -9.90 -25.39
N ASP A 46 -6.25 -9.61 -24.24
CA ASP A 46 -6.48 -8.25 -23.73
C ASP A 46 -5.24 -7.70 -23.00
N ARG A 47 -4.21 -7.36 -23.79
CA ARG A 47 -2.91 -6.88 -23.27
C ARG A 47 -3.01 -5.65 -22.38
N ILE A 48 -3.91 -4.71 -22.69
CA ILE A 48 -4.08 -3.47 -21.89
C ILE A 48 -4.59 -3.81 -20.49
N VAL A 49 -5.57 -4.72 -20.39
CA VAL A 49 -6.15 -5.15 -19.12
C VAL A 49 -5.13 -5.98 -18.33
N ALA A 50 -4.40 -6.88 -19.00
CA ALA A 50 -3.32 -7.64 -18.40
C ALA A 50 -2.25 -6.71 -17.77
N GLU A 51 -1.82 -5.68 -18.49
CA GLU A 51 -0.83 -4.72 -18.01
C GLU A 51 -1.35 -3.90 -16.83
N ASN A 52 -2.61 -3.49 -16.86
CA ASN A 52 -3.26 -2.85 -15.72
C ASN A 52 -3.20 -3.76 -14.47
N TYR A 53 -3.53 -5.05 -14.61
CA TYR A 53 -3.46 -6.00 -13.49
C TYR A 53 -2.02 -6.28 -13.02
N PHE A 54 -1.04 -6.29 -13.92
CA PHE A 54 0.38 -6.39 -13.52
C PHE A 54 0.82 -5.18 -12.70
N GLN A 55 0.40 -3.97 -13.04
CA GLN A 55 0.67 -2.79 -12.23
C GLN A 55 0.04 -2.89 -10.83
N HIS A 56 -1.18 -3.44 -10.74
CA HIS A 56 -1.81 -3.69 -9.44
C HIS A 56 -1.03 -4.72 -8.62
N ALA A 57 -0.60 -5.83 -9.23
CA ALA A 57 0.23 -6.82 -8.56
C ALA A 57 1.54 -6.19 -8.04
N GLU A 58 2.25 -5.44 -8.88
CA GLU A 58 3.47 -4.71 -8.49
C GLU A 58 3.23 -3.75 -7.33
N HIS A 59 2.11 -3.03 -7.33
CA HIS A 59 1.75 -2.13 -6.22
C HIS A 59 1.62 -2.90 -4.89
N TYR A 60 0.92 -4.03 -4.87
CA TYR A 60 0.76 -4.83 -3.66
C TYR A 60 2.08 -5.50 -3.22
N PHE A 61 2.88 -5.94 -4.18
CA PHE A 61 4.22 -6.48 -3.91
C PHE A 61 5.10 -5.43 -3.23
N ARG A 62 5.13 -4.20 -3.77
CA ARG A 62 5.85 -3.08 -3.16
C ARG A 62 5.27 -2.72 -1.80
N SER A 63 3.94 -2.65 -1.65
CA SER A 63 3.31 -2.34 -0.36
C SER A 63 3.58 -3.40 0.71
N MET A 64 3.85 -4.64 0.34
CA MET A 64 4.27 -5.70 1.26
C MET A 64 5.75 -5.55 1.66
N GLY A 65 6.62 -5.17 0.71
CA GLY A 65 8.06 -4.98 0.92
C GLY A 65 8.48 -3.61 1.50
N GLU A 66 7.66 -2.57 1.35
CA GLU A 66 7.88 -1.21 1.87
C GLU A 66 7.60 -1.09 3.38
N ASN A 67 7.78 -2.18 4.14
CA ASN A 67 8.05 -2.12 5.58
C ASN A 67 9.54 -2.44 5.85
N PRO A 68 10.51 -1.60 5.43
CA PRO A 68 11.80 -1.58 6.08
C PRO A 68 11.63 -0.85 7.42
N ASN A 69 12.12 -1.51 8.47
CA ASN A 69 12.27 -1.04 9.85
C ASN A 69 12.96 0.34 9.90
#